data_AF-A0A212UAF8-F1
#
_entry.id   AF-A0A212UAF8-F1
#
_cell.length_a   1.000
_cell.length_b   1.000
_cell.length_c   1.000
_cell.angle_alpha   90.00
_cell.angle_beta   90.00
_cell.angle_gamma   90.00
#
_symmetry.space_group_name_H-M   'P 1'
#
loop_
_entity.id
_entity.type
_entity.pdbx_description
1 polymer ?
#
loop_
_entity_poly.entity_id
_entity_poly.type
_entity_poly.pdbx_seq_one_letter_code
_entity_poly.pdbx_strand_id
1 'polypeptide(L)'
;MTDVTISAFDKARTGLWTSLQKHLTAVYGAEKTFLTATAFVEAFPFTLHSATDEQQADYQSARSGLRDLYTDETAQLDTLVKAIRTKGYSEDEKKQLYLLILGYMDIAASAFALLRTHVAAKQPEDEELATTDAKFERVQKFARLNVKGIAGLLA
;
A
#
# COMPACT_ATOMS: atom_id res chain seq x y z
N MET A 1 7.01 28.12 31.99
CA MET A 1 7.05 27.44 30.68
C MET A 1 7.12 25.96 30.95
N THR A 2 5.98 25.26 30.92
CA THR A 2 5.92 23.81 31.10
C THR A 2 6.33 23.18 29.78
N ASP A 3 7.57 22.71 29.74
CA ASP A 3 8.09 21.88 28.66
C ASP A 3 7.18 20.65 28.55
N VAL A 4 6.41 20.55 27.47
CA VAL A 4 5.51 19.42 27.25
C VAL A 4 6.40 18.23 26.93
N THR A 5 6.65 17.37 27.91
CA THR A 5 7.40 16.13 27.72
C THR A 5 6.58 15.18 26.84
N ILE A 6 6.72 15.29 25.53
CA ILE A 6 6.08 14.40 24.56
C ILE A 6 6.61 12.98 24.81
N SER A 7 5.70 12.03 25.04
CA SER A 7 6.05 10.63 25.30
C SER A 7 6.78 10.02 24.11
N ALA A 8 7.60 8.99 24.36
CA ALA A 8 8.29 8.26 23.29
C ALA A 8 7.28 7.62 22.30
N PHE A 9 6.11 7.22 22.79
CA PHE A 9 5.01 6.73 21.96
C PHE A 9 4.43 7.84 21.08
N ASP A 10 4.15 9.02 21.61
CA ASP A 10 3.60 10.14 20.83
C ASP A 10 4.54 10.55 19.69
N LYS A 11 5.86 10.54 19.95
CA LYS A 11 6.87 10.77 18.90
C LYS A 11 6.80 9.69 17.82
N ALA A 12 6.70 8.41 18.20
CA ALA A 12 6.61 7.30 17.26
C ALA A 12 5.32 7.33 16.44
N ARG A 13 4.18 7.61 17.09
CA ARG A 13 2.87 7.74 16.45
C ARG A 13 2.84 8.91 15.46
N THR A 14 3.36 10.07 15.87
CA THR A 14 3.46 11.25 15.00
C THR A 14 4.41 11.00 13.83
N GLY A 15 5.57 10.38 14.09
CA GLY A 15 6.53 10.02 13.04
C GLY A 15 5.95 9.02 12.03
N LEU A 16 5.25 8.00 12.50
CA LEU A 16 4.52 7.06 11.65
C LEU A 16 3.47 7.78 10.81
N TRP A 17 2.62 8.59 11.43
CA TRP A 17 1.60 9.35 10.72
C TRP A 17 2.18 10.23 9.60
N THR A 18 3.19 11.04 9.91
CA THR A 18 3.85 11.90 8.92
C THR A 18 4.50 11.08 7.80
N SER A 19 5.11 9.94 8.13
CA SER A 19 5.64 9.03 7.13
C SER A 19 4.53 8.51 6.22
N LEU A 20 3.44 7.97 6.76
CA LEU A 20 2.32 7.45 5.99
C LEU A 20 1.71 8.52 5.07
N GLN A 21 1.59 9.78 5.52
CA GLN A 21 1.13 10.89 4.68
C GLN A 21 2.06 11.15 3.48
N LYS A 22 3.38 11.06 3.69
CA LYS A 22 4.35 11.19 2.60
C LYS A 22 4.21 10.05 1.59
N HIS A 23 4.04 8.81 2.06
CA HIS A 23 3.83 7.64 1.20
C HIS A 23 2.51 7.74 0.43
N LEU A 24 1.43 8.19 1.06
CA LEU A 24 0.15 8.46 0.38
C LEU A 24 0.30 9.47 -0.77
N THR A 25 1.17 10.47 -0.63
CA THR A 25 1.44 11.42 -1.72
C THR A 25 2.05 10.71 -2.94
N ALA A 26 2.97 9.78 -2.71
CA ALA A 26 3.56 8.97 -3.78
C ALA A 26 2.53 8.03 -4.42
N VAL A 27 1.70 7.35 -3.60
CA VAL A 27 0.63 6.46 -4.06
C VAL A 27 -0.38 7.22 -4.93
N TYR A 28 -0.88 8.38 -4.48
CA TYR A 28 -1.80 9.19 -5.27
C TYR A 28 -1.16 9.76 -6.55
N GLY A 29 0.14 10.07 -6.50
CA GLY A 29 0.89 10.48 -7.69
C GLY A 29 0.96 9.37 -8.74
N ALA A 30 1.27 8.14 -8.31
CA ALA A 30 1.32 6.97 -9.17
C ALA A 30 -0.07 6.60 -9.71
N GLU A 31 -1.11 6.63 -8.86
CA GLU A 31 -2.50 6.44 -9.27
C GLU A 31 -2.90 7.43 -10.36
N LYS A 32 -2.68 8.74 -10.15
CA LYS A 32 -3.00 9.77 -11.13
C LYS A 32 -2.26 9.56 -12.46
N THR A 33 -0.98 9.22 -12.39
CA THR A 33 -0.15 8.92 -13.57
C THR A 33 -0.72 7.75 -14.34
N PHE A 34 -1.08 6.67 -13.64
CA PHE A 34 -1.62 5.46 -14.22
C PHE A 34 -3.02 5.66 -14.84
N LEU A 35 -3.90 6.40 -14.16
CA LEU A 35 -5.21 6.77 -14.72
C LEU A 35 -5.07 7.66 -15.96
N THR A 36 -4.09 8.57 -15.98
CA THR A 36 -3.82 9.40 -17.17
C THR A 36 -3.33 8.54 -18.33
N ALA A 37 -2.41 7.61 -18.06
CA ALA A 37 -1.86 6.70 -19.08
C ALA A 37 -2.90 5.70 -19.61
N THR A 38 -4.06 5.55 -18.96
CA THR A 38 -5.15 4.68 -19.38
C THR A 38 -6.40 5.43 -19.84
N ALA A 39 -6.37 6.76 -19.87
CA ALA A 39 -7.52 7.61 -20.20
C ALA A 39 -8.03 7.46 -21.65
N PHE A 40 -7.21 6.89 -22.55
CA PHE A 40 -7.60 6.60 -23.93
C PHE A 40 -8.50 5.36 -24.06
N VAL A 41 -8.67 4.59 -22.98
CA VAL A 41 -9.41 3.32 -22.96
C VAL A 41 -10.85 3.55 -22.51
N GLU A 42 -11.80 3.09 -23.32
CA GLU A 42 -13.24 3.17 -22.99
C GLU A 42 -13.73 2.03 -22.10
N ALA A 43 -13.10 0.84 -22.19
CA ALA A 43 -13.47 -0.34 -21.40
C ALA A 43 -12.28 -1.29 -21.18
N PHE A 44 -12.27 -1.96 -20.04
CA PHE A 44 -11.26 -2.96 -19.66
C PHE A 44 -11.84 -4.39 -19.65
N PRO A 45 -11.07 -5.42 -20.01
CA PRO A 45 -9.70 -5.32 -20.53
C PRO A 45 -9.66 -4.77 -21.97
N PHE A 46 -8.57 -4.07 -22.33
CA PHE A 46 -8.45 -3.40 -23.64
C PHE A 46 -7.44 -4.07 -24.57
N THR A 47 -7.51 -3.74 -25.86
CA THR A 47 -6.56 -4.21 -26.86
C THR A 47 -5.38 -3.25 -26.95
N LEU A 48 -4.24 -3.60 -26.36
CA LEU A 48 -3.08 -2.69 -26.32
C LEU A 48 -2.57 -2.31 -27.73
N HIS A 49 -2.60 -3.26 -28.66
CA HIS A 49 -2.10 -3.06 -30.03
C HIS A 49 -2.94 -2.11 -30.89
N SER A 50 -4.15 -1.74 -30.44
CA SER A 50 -4.97 -0.73 -31.13
C SER A 50 -4.67 0.70 -30.65
N ALA A 51 -3.86 0.85 -29.60
CA ALA A 51 -3.38 2.15 -29.12
C ALA A 51 -2.17 2.62 -29.93
N THR A 52 -1.89 3.93 -29.92
CA THR A 52 -0.67 4.47 -30.54
C THR A 52 0.58 4.00 -29.80
N ASP A 53 1.74 4.00 -30.45
CA ASP A 53 3.00 3.58 -29.81
C ASP A 53 3.32 4.40 -28.55
N GLU A 54 3.00 5.70 -28.56
CA GLU A 54 3.12 6.60 -27.40
C GLU A 54 2.21 6.15 -26.24
N GLN A 55 0.93 5.88 -26.52
CA GLN A 55 -0.01 5.39 -25.52
C GLN A 55 0.40 4.03 -24.95
N GLN A 56 0.94 3.15 -25.78
CA GLN A 56 1.46 1.85 -25.34
C GLN A 56 2.66 2.02 -24.41
N ALA A 57 3.60 2.90 -24.76
CA ALA A 57 4.78 3.20 -23.96
C ALA A 57 4.40 3.84 -22.60
N ASP A 58 3.49 4.81 -22.61
CA ASP A 58 3.01 5.48 -21.41
C ASP A 58 2.30 4.51 -20.46
N TYR A 59 1.42 3.66 -20.99
CA TYR A 59 0.75 2.61 -20.19
C TYR A 59 1.76 1.66 -19.55
N GLN A 60 2.75 1.16 -20.30
CA GLN A 60 3.74 0.22 -19.77
C GLN A 60 4.66 0.87 -18.73
N SER A 61 5.06 2.12 -18.95
CA SER A 61 5.86 2.90 -18.00
C SER A 61 5.08 3.13 -16.70
N ALA A 62 3.83 3.61 -16.81
CA ALA A 62 2.98 3.86 -15.64
C ALA A 62 2.66 2.56 -14.89
N ARG A 63 2.40 1.45 -15.60
CA ARG A 63 2.17 0.13 -14.99
C ARG A 63 3.36 -0.34 -14.19
N SER A 64 4.55 -0.27 -14.78
CA SER A 64 5.80 -0.66 -14.12
C SER A 64 6.04 0.19 -12.88
N GLY A 65 5.87 1.52 -12.99
CA GLY A 65 6.03 2.44 -11.86
C GLY A 65 5.05 2.16 -10.72
N LEU A 66 3.78 1.87 -11.02
CA LEU A 66 2.78 1.52 -10.00
C LEU A 66 3.08 0.16 -9.34
N ARG A 67 3.55 -0.83 -10.12
CA ARG A 67 3.93 -2.15 -9.61
C ARG A 67 5.15 -2.06 -8.69
N ASP A 68 6.19 -1.34 -9.11
CA ASP A 68 7.41 -1.19 -8.33
C ASP A 68 7.12 -0.46 -7.01
N LEU A 69 6.30 0.60 -7.06
CA LEU A 69 5.81 1.28 -5.85
C LEU A 69 5.04 0.32 -4.94
N TYR A 70 4.17 -0.52 -5.49
CA TYR A 70 3.43 -1.50 -4.69
C TYR A 70 4.34 -2.49 -3.97
N THR A 71 5.37 -2.98 -4.65
CA THR A 71 6.39 -3.87 -4.07
C THR A 71 7.15 -3.18 -2.95
N ASP A 72 7.60 -1.95 -3.17
CA ASP A 72 8.35 -1.16 -2.18
C ASP A 72 7.51 -0.85 -0.93
N GLU A 73 6.28 -0.35 -1.14
CA GLU A 73 5.34 -0.05 -0.05
C GLU A 73 5.03 -1.31 0.76
N THR A 74 4.82 -2.44 0.10
CA THR A 74 4.56 -3.72 0.76
C THR A 74 5.76 -4.19 1.59
N ALA A 75 6.99 -4.00 1.09
CA ALA A 75 8.20 -4.34 1.83
C ALA A 75 8.41 -3.42 3.05
N GLN A 76 8.11 -2.13 2.91
CA GLN A 76 8.18 -1.18 4.00
C GLN A 76 7.13 -1.47 5.08
N LEU A 77 5.89 -1.76 4.68
CA LEU A 77 4.83 -2.14 5.60
C LEU A 77 5.17 -3.40 6.40
N ASP A 78 5.73 -4.42 5.73
CA ASP A 78 6.22 -5.64 6.40
C ASP A 78 7.29 -5.33 7.46
N THR A 79 8.21 -4.42 7.15
CA THR A 79 9.24 -3.96 8.09
C THR A 79 8.62 -3.21 9.27
N LEU A 80 7.67 -2.30 9.01
CA LEU A 80 6.99 -1.50 10.04
C LEU A 80 6.17 -2.37 11.00
N VAL A 81 5.38 -3.33 10.50
CA VAL A 81 4.55 -4.17 11.37
C VAL A 81 5.39 -5.05 12.29
N LYS A 82 6.55 -5.54 11.79
CA LYS A 82 7.53 -6.29 12.57
C LYS A 82 8.22 -5.40 13.61
N ALA A 83 8.58 -4.17 13.26
CA ALA A 83 9.16 -3.22 14.19
C ALA A 83 8.19 -2.87 15.33
N ILE A 84 6.91 -2.60 15.04
CA ILE A 84 5.91 -2.31 16.07
C ILE A 84 5.77 -3.47 17.06
N ARG A 85 5.78 -4.72 16.57
CA ARG A 85 5.65 -5.92 17.42
C ARG A 85 6.75 -5.99 18.48
N THR A 86 7.99 -5.66 18.10
CA THR A 86 9.17 -5.82 18.96
C THR A 86 9.44 -4.63 19.88
N LYS A 87 8.81 -3.47 19.64
CA LYS A 87 8.97 -2.29 20.50
C LYS A 87 8.27 -2.50 21.84
N GLY A 88 8.86 -1.94 22.90
CA GLY A 88 8.35 -2.00 24.28
C GLY A 88 7.17 -1.08 24.57
N TYR A 89 6.34 -0.78 23.56
CA TYR A 89 5.08 -0.07 23.77
C TYR A 89 4.06 -0.99 24.44
N SER A 90 3.11 -0.41 25.17
CA SER A 90 1.96 -1.15 25.68
C SER A 90 1.12 -1.74 24.54
N GLU A 91 0.31 -2.74 24.83
CA GLU A 91 -0.53 -3.39 23.82
C GLU A 91 -1.50 -2.39 23.16
N ASP A 92 -2.10 -1.48 23.92
CA ASP A 92 -3.03 -0.49 23.37
C ASP A 92 -2.32 0.54 22.49
N GLU A 93 -1.10 0.93 22.83
CA GLU A 93 -0.25 1.77 21.98
C GLU A 93 0.11 1.06 20.67
N LYS A 94 0.49 -0.23 20.72
CA LYS A 94 0.75 -1.02 19.50
C LYS A 94 -0.49 -1.12 18.63
N LYS A 95 -1.67 -1.35 19.22
CA LYS A 95 -2.95 -1.39 18.48
C LYS A 95 -3.21 -0.08 17.75
N GLN A 96 -2.94 1.07 18.37
CA GLN A 96 -3.07 2.38 17.69
C GLN A 96 -2.15 2.47 16.47
N LEU A 97 -0.90 2.00 16.56
CA LEU A 97 0.02 2.01 15.42
C LEU A 97 -0.43 1.05 14.31
N TYR A 98 -0.94 -0.14 14.67
CA TYR A 98 -1.49 -1.07 13.69
C TYR A 98 -2.75 -0.54 13.00
N LEU A 99 -3.62 0.18 13.71
CA LEU A 99 -4.78 0.83 13.12
C LEU A 99 -4.38 1.90 12.09
N LEU A 100 -3.33 2.69 12.38
CA LEU A 100 -2.79 3.64 11.41
C LEU A 100 -2.26 2.94 10.14
N ILE A 101 -1.52 1.84 10.31
CA ILE A 101 -1.05 1.02 9.18
C ILE A 101 -2.22 0.47 8.39
N LEU A 102 -3.25 -0.06 9.05
CA LEU A 102 -4.42 -0.62 8.36
C LEU A 102 -5.19 0.44 7.58
N GLY A 103 -5.37 1.64 8.13
CA GLY A 103 -5.99 2.76 7.41
C GLY A 103 -5.21 3.15 6.16
N TYR A 104 -3.87 3.21 6.27
CA TYR A 104 -3.02 3.42 5.11
C TYR A 104 -3.15 2.32 4.05
N MET A 105 -3.07 1.05 4.47
CA MET A 105 -3.17 -0.09 3.56
C MET A 105 -4.50 -0.13 2.81
N ASP A 106 -5.61 0.24 3.48
CA ASP A 106 -6.93 0.30 2.85
C ASP A 106 -6.98 1.34 1.72
N ILE A 107 -6.43 2.53 1.97
CA ILE A 107 -6.32 3.59 0.96
C ILE A 107 -5.38 3.18 -0.17
N ALA A 108 -4.21 2.63 0.15
CA ALA A 108 -3.24 2.25 -0.87
C ALA A 108 -3.75 1.09 -1.75
N ALA A 109 -4.54 0.18 -1.19
CA ALA A 109 -5.12 -0.94 -1.92
C ALA A 109 -6.03 -0.50 -3.07
N SER A 110 -6.75 0.62 -2.96
CA SER A 110 -7.59 1.11 -4.06
C SER A 110 -6.76 1.52 -5.27
N ALA A 111 -5.62 2.20 -5.04
CA ALA A 111 -4.69 2.56 -6.10
C ALA A 111 -4.03 1.33 -6.73
N PHE A 112 -3.54 0.38 -5.92
CA PHE A 112 -2.88 -0.82 -6.44
C PHE A 112 -3.83 -1.79 -7.14
N ALA A 113 -5.14 -1.75 -6.85
CA ALA A 113 -6.14 -2.52 -7.57
C ALA A 113 -6.21 -2.15 -9.07
N LEU A 114 -5.71 -0.98 -9.47
CA LEU A 114 -5.61 -0.58 -10.89
C LEU A 114 -4.73 -1.53 -11.69
N LEU A 115 -3.70 -2.14 -11.08
CA LEU A 115 -2.84 -3.14 -11.74
C LEU A 115 -3.60 -4.37 -12.22
N ARG A 116 -4.81 -4.61 -11.72
CA ARG A 116 -5.66 -5.76 -12.07
C ARG A 116 -6.94 -5.37 -12.82
N THR A 117 -7.45 -4.17 -12.57
CA THR A 117 -8.71 -3.71 -13.17
C THR A 117 -8.49 -3.00 -14.51
N HIS A 118 -7.34 -2.34 -14.69
CA HIS A 118 -7.02 -1.55 -15.87
C HIS A 118 -5.94 -2.25 -16.71
N VAL A 119 -6.28 -3.44 -17.21
CA VAL A 119 -5.33 -4.36 -17.86
C VAL A 119 -5.61 -4.55 -19.35
N ALA A 120 -4.55 -4.89 -20.10
CA ALA A 120 -4.68 -5.34 -21.48
C ALA A 120 -5.19 -6.80 -21.53
N ALA A 121 -5.97 -7.15 -22.56
CA ALA A 121 -6.60 -8.46 -22.72
C ALA A 121 -5.62 -9.64 -22.86
N LYS A 122 -4.36 -9.37 -23.23
CA LYS A 122 -3.28 -10.37 -23.34
C LYS A 122 -2.07 -10.00 -22.49
N GLN A 123 -2.32 -9.49 -21.29
CA GLN A 123 -1.25 -9.21 -20.33
C GLN A 123 -0.60 -10.54 -19.88
N PRO A 124 0.73 -10.70 -19.99
CA PRO A 124 1.42 -11.85 -19.40
C PRO A 124 1.19 -11.94 -17.89
N GLU A 125 1.29 -13.15 -17.36
CA GLU A 125 1.30 -13.35 -15.91
C GLU A 125 2.49 -12.60 -15.29
N ASP A 126 2.23 -11.94 -14.16
CA ASP A 126 3.20 -11.14 -13.43
C ASP A 126 3.45 -11.81 -12.06
N GLU A 127 4.43 -12.73 -12.04
CA GLU A 127 4.79 -13.50 -10.84
C GLU A 127 5.23 -12.61 -9.67
N GLU A 128 5.88 -11.49 -9.99
CA GLU A 128 6.30 -10.50 -8.99
C GLU A 128 5.09 -9.85 -8.35
N LEU A 129 4.12 -9.39 -9.15
CA LEU A 129 2.88 -8.83 -8.65
C LEU A 129 2.10 -9.84 -7.78
N ALA A 130 2.02 -11.09 -8.21
CA ALA A 130 1.37 -12.15 -7.43
C ALA A 130 2.08 -12.40 -6.09
N THR A 131 3.42 -12.35 -6.07
CA THR A 131 4.21 -12.46 -4.84
C THR A 131 3.98 -11.27 -3.91
N THR A 132 3.96 -10.06 -4.47
CA THR A 132 3.66 -8.83 -3.72
C THR A 132 2.26 -8.87 -3.13
N ASP A 133 1.26 -9.34 -3.87
CA ASP A 133 -0.11 -9.53 -3.38
C ASP A 133 -0.18 -10.47 -2.17
N ALA A 134 0.43 -11.64 -2.28
CA ALA A 134 0.47 -12.61 -1.19
C ALA A 134 1.17 -12.03 0.06
N LYS A 135 2.19 -11.18 -0.14
CA LYS A 135 2.89 -10.50 0.95
C LYS A 135 2.02 -9.40 1.56
N PHE A 136 1.39 -8.56 0.74
CA PHE A 136 0.51 -7.48 1.18
C PHE A 136 -0.65 -8.01 2.03
N GLU A 137 -1.32 -9.08 1.57
CA GLU A 137 -2.37 -9.73 2.33
C GLU A 137 -1.88 -10.26 3.68
N ARG A 138 -0.68 -10.85 3.71
CA ARG A 138 -0.08 -11.40 4.93
C ARG A 138 0.19 -10.30 5.94
N VAL A 139 0.74 -9.16 5.49
CA VAL A 139 0.97 -7.98 6.33
C VAL A 139 -0.35 -7.42 6.86
N GLN A 140 -1.38 -7.34 6.02
CA GLN A 140 -2.71 -6.87 6.41
C GLN A 140 -3.35 -7.80 7.46
N LYS A 141 -3.31 -9.10 7.23
CA LYS A 141 -3.79 -10.13 8.17
C LYS A 141 -3.04 -10.05 9.49
N PHE A 142 -1.72 -9.90 9.45
CA PHE A 142 -0.88 -9.74 10.64
C PHE A 142 -1.28 -8.50 11.45
N ALA A 143 -1.41 -7.33 10.83
CA ALA A 143 -1.84 -6.12 11.52
C ALA A 143 -3.25 -6.26 12.12
N ARG A 144 -4.21 -6.82 11.38
CA ARG A 144 -5.58 -7.09 11.87
C ARG A 144 -5.60 -8.00 13.09
N LEU A 145 -4.79 -9.06 13.10
CA LEU A 145 -4.71 -9.98 14.24
C LEU A 145 -4.17 -9.29 15.50
N ASN A 146 -3.16 -8.44 15.36
CA ASN A 146 -2.62 -7.69 16.49
C ASN A 146 -3.57 -6.61 17.02
N VAL A 147 -4.49 -6.10 16.19
CA VAL A 147 -5.58 -5.20 16.66
C VAL A 147 -6.63 -5.98 17.44
N LYS A 148 -7.12 -7.10 16.89
CA LYS A 148 -8.18 -7.92 17.52
C LYS A 148 -7.73 -8.57 18.85
N GLY A 149 -6.43 -8.79 19.01
CA GLY A 149 -5.85 -9.53 20.12
C GLY A 149 -6.11 -11.04 20.01
N ILE A 150 -5.26 -11.86 20.66
CA ILE A 150 -5.41 -13.33 20.69
C ILE A 150 -6.74 -13.76 21.33
N ALA A 151 -7.35 -12.92 22.18
CA ALA A 151 -8.65 -13.19 22.78
C ALA A 151 -9.79 -13.33 21.75
N GLY A 152 -9.69 -12.69 20.58
CA GLY A 152 -10.67 -12.85 19.49
C GLY A 152 -10.51 -14.13 18.66
N LEU A 153 -9.52 -14.98 18.97
CA LEU A 153 -9.32 -16.30 18.37
C LEU A 153 -9.78 -17.46 19.28
N LEU A 154 -10.11 -17.16 20.55
CA LEU A 154 -10.54 -18.13 21.57
C LEU A 154 -12.00 -17.94 22.02
N ALA A 155 -12.74 -17.04 21.35
CA ALA A 155 -14.16 -16.80 21.58
C ALA A 155 -15.00 -17.38 20.43
#